data_AF-A0A3M5GHE7-F1
#
_entry.id   AF-A0A3M5GHE7-F1
#
_cell.length_a   1.000
_cell.length_b   1.000
_cell.length_c   1.000
_cell.angle_alpha   90.00
_cell.angle_beta   90.00
_cell.angle_gamma   90.00
#
_symmetry.space_group_name_H-M   'P 1'
#
loop_
_entity.id
_entity.type
_entity.pdbx_description
1 polymer ?
#
loop_
_entity_poly.entity_id
_entity_poly.type
_entity_poly.pdbx_seq_one_letter_code
_entity_poly.pdbx_strand_id
1 'polypeptide(L)'
;MDYLEAIRIGKRQRTPYHEIARKLYLSYPTHAFAGAEEQQYSIFNSISIFFKVPFTAIQVAGSAKTGHSFHKGTAFKAGVSDLDVAIIDSGLFLRYMEQVYSDARGYSDLTNFPNSKGCSLFESYKDYIAKGIFRPDLMPAGNSRAEVNNFFGTLSAKNGALFSSINVAFYFSHSFFEKKQRSAIKIFLEGEVL
;
A
#
# COMPACT_ATOMS: atom_id res chain seq x y z
N MET A 1 10.02 19.36 0.05
CA MET A 1 9.25 19.30 -1.21
C MET A 1 7.77 19.28 -0.85
N ASP A 2 6.96 20.14 -1.47
CA ASP A 2 5.51 20.20 -1.24
C ASP A 2 4.78 19.33 -2.28
N TYR A 3 4.26 18.18 -1.85
CA TYR A 3 3.54 17.24 -2.71
C TYR A 3 2.17 17.76 -3.12
N LEU A 4 1.52 18.57 -2.29
CA LEU A 4 0.21 19.15 -2.60
C LEU A 4 0.36 20.18 -3.72
N GLU A 5 1.37 21.04 -3.63
CA GLU A 5 1.64 22.00 -4.69
C GLU A 5 2.04 21.31 -6.01
N ALA A 6 2.80 20.21 -5.95
CA ALA A 6 3.09 19.41 -7.15
C ALA A 6 1.81 18.87 -7.83
N ILE A 7 0.80 18.44 -7.05
CA ILE A 7 -0.50 18.02 -7.58
C ILE A 7 -1.23 19.20 -8.22
N ARG A 8 -1.26 20.36 -7.56
CA ARG A 8 -1.93 21.57 -8.07
C ARG A 8 -1.28 22.07 -9.36
N ILE A 9 0.06 22.08 -9.44
CA ILE A 9 0.80 22.37 -10.68
C ILE A 9 0.37 21.40 -11.79
N GLY A 10 0.33 20.11 -11.51
CA GLY A 10 -0.12 19.09 -12.46
C GLY A 10 -1.54 19.35 -12.98
N LYS A 11 -2.48 19.73 -12.09
CA LYS A 11 -3.85 20.12 -12.46
C LYS A 11 -3.87 21.36 -13.36
N ARG A 12 -3.15 22.43 -12.99
CA ARG A 12 -3.06 23.67 -13.78
C ARG A 12 -2.47 23.43 -15.18
N GLN A 13 -1.49 22.53 -15.28
CA GLN A 13 -0.87 22.13 -16.54
C GLN A 13 -1.69 21.09 -17.33
N ARG A 14 -2.88 20.69 -16.85
CA ARG A 14 -3.70 19.62 -17.44
C ARG A 14 -2.93 18.31 -17.63
N THR A 15 -1.97 18.04 -16.76
CA THR A 15 -1.21 16.79 -16.78
C THR A 15 -2.17 15.62 -16.48
N PRO A 16 -2.13 14.53 -17.26
CA PRO A 16 -2.93 13.34 -16.96
C PRO A 16 -2.68 12.83 -15.53
N TYR A 17 -3.73 12.48 -14.80
CA TYR A 17 -3.58 12.10 -13.37
C TYR A 17 -2.69 10.87 -13.14
N HIS A 18 -2.54 9.99 -14.13
CA HIS A 18 -1.60 8.86 -14.01
C HIS A 18 -0.14 9.34 -14.04
N GLU A 19 0.20 10.37 -14.81
CA GLU A 19 1.53 10.99 -14.82
C GLU A 19 1.80 11.72 -13.50
N ILE A 20 0.80 12.40 -12.94
CA ILE A 20 0.92 13.00 -11.60
C ILE A 20 1.19 11.90 -10.56
N ALA A 21 0.40 10.82 -10.58
CA ALA A 21 0.58 9.68 -9.68
C ALA A 21 1.97 9.04 -9.82
N ARG A 22 2.44 8.79 -11.05
CA ARG A 22 3.76 8.24 -11.32
C ARG A 22 4.87 9.10 -10.74
N LYS A 23 4.88 10.41 -11.04
CA LYS A 23 5.88 11.35 -10.50
C LYS A 23 5.90 11.34 -8.98
N LEU A 24 4.73 11.50 -8.36
CA LEU A 24 4.62 11.59 -6.91
C LEU A 24 5.02 10.30 -6.21
N TYR A 25 4.47 9.17 -6.63
CA TYR A 25 4.57 7.94 -5.86
C TYR A 25 5.80 7.10 -6.21
N LEU A 26 6.32 7.21 -7.45
CA LEU A 26 7.43 6.37 -7.93
C LEU A 26 8.76 7.11 -8.10
N SER A 27 8.77 8.45 -8.11
CA SER A 27 9.99 9.23 -8.34
C SER A 27 10.35 10.15 -7.18
N TYR A 28 9.37 10.82 -6.57
CA TYR A 28 9.67 11.73 -5.46
C TYR A 28 10.10 10.93 -4.22
N PRO A 29 10.87 11.55 -3.30
CA PRO A 29 11.17 10.93 -2.01
C PRO A 29 9.90 10.66 -1.20
N THR A 30 10.01 10.02 -0.04
CA THR A 30 8.87 9.79 0.86
C THR A 30 8.91 10.84 1.95
N HIS A 31 7.81 11.60 2.12
CA HIS A 31 7.75 12.69 3.09
C HIS A 31 8.16 12.26 4.50
N ALA A 32 7.62 11.13 4.98
CA ALA A 32 7.89 10.64 6.33
C ALA A 32 9.35 10.25 6.61
N PHE A 33 10.17 10.06 5.57
CA PHE A 33 11.58 9.67 5.70
C PHE A 33 12.57 10.81 5.44
N ALA A 34 12.10 12.04 5.28
CA ALA A 34 13.01 13.19 5.16
C ALA A 34 13.83 13.34 6.45
N GLY A 35 15.15 13.16 6.36
CA GLY A 35 16.05 13.12 7.52
C GLY A 35 16.04 11.81 8.31
N ALA A 36 15.40 10.76 7.79
CA ALA A 36 15.36 9.41 8.35
C ALA A 36 15.65 8.34 7.27
N GLU A 37 16.62 8.63 6.39
CA GLU A 37 16.97 7.83 5.22
C GLU A 37 17.43 6.41 5.60
N GLU A 38 18.20 6.27 6.68
CA GLU A 38 18.64 4.97 7.21
C GLU A 38 17.44 4.12 7.69
N GLN A 39 16.41 4.77 8.24
CA GLN A 39 15.18 4.08 8.63
C GLN A 39 14.44 3.56 7.40
N GLN A 40 14.35 4.38 6.34
CA GLN A 40 13.77 3.95 5.06
C GLN A 40 14.53 2.74 4.51
N TYR A 41 15.86 2.81 4.45
CA TYR A 41 16.69 1.71 3.98
C TYR A 41 16.45 0.44 4.79
N SER A 42 16.49 0.52 6.13
CA SER A 42 16.30 -0.62 7.02
C SER A 42 14.94 -1.30 6.82
N ILE A 43 13.86 -0.51 6.72
CA ILE A 43 12.50 -1.02 6.46
C ILE A 43 12.46 -1.71 5.10
N PHE A 44 12.90 -1.04 4.03
CA PHE A 44 12.79 -1.55 2.67
C PHE A 44 13.68 -2.77 2.46
N ASN A 45 14.90 -2.76 3.00
CA ASN A 45 15.81 -3.89 2.91
C ASN A 45 15.24 -5.12 3.63
N SER A 46 14.64 -4.93 4.82
CA SER A 46 13.98 -6.02 5.56
C SER A 46 12.83 -6.63 4.74
N ILE A 47 12.01 -5.80 4.09
CA ILE A 47 10.91 -6.24 3.23
C ILE A 47 11.43 -6.97 1.99
N SER A 48 12.47 -6.44 1.35
CA SER A 48 13.12 -7.01 0.17
C SER A 48 13.64 -8.42 0.46
N ILE A 49 14.34 -8.60 1.59
CA ILE A 49 14.88 -9.89 2.02
C ILE A 49 13.75 -10.88 2.33
N PHE A 50 12.73 -10.45 3.10
CA PHE A 50 11.62 -11.32 3.50
C PHE A 50 10.83 -11.85 2.31
N PHE A 51 10.44 -10.97 1.38
CA PHE A 51 9.65 -11.36 0.22
C PHE A 51 10.47 -11.85 -0.97
N LYS A 52 11.80 -11.68 -0.92
CA LYS A 52 12.73 -11.94 -2.03
C LYS A 52 12.35 -11.15 -3.29
N VAL A 53 12.08 -9.86 -3.11
CA VAL A 53 11.75 -8.92 -4.19
C VAL A 53 12.83 -7.85 -4.31
N PRO A 54 13.04 -7.26 -5.50
CA PRO A 54 13.97 -6.15 -5.65
C PRO A 54 13.63 -5.00 -4.70
N PHE A 55 14.66 -4.35 -4.14
CA PHE A 55 14.48 -3.17 -3.28
C PHE A 55 13.65 -2.07 -3.99
N THR A 56 13.84 -1.91 -5.30
CA THR A 56 13.15 -0.93 -6.14
C THR A 56 11.65 -1.23 -6.36
N ALA A 57 11.20 -2.46 -6.06
CA ALA A 57 9.79 -2.82 -6.11
C ALA A 57 8.99 -2.26 -4.92
N ILE A 58 9.66 -1.76 -3.88
CA ILE A 58 9.04 -1.29 -2.65
C ILE A 58 8.81 0.21 -2.75
N GLN A 59 7.55 0.61 -2.58
CA GLN A 59 7.08 1.98 -2.65
C GLN A 59 6.24 2.31 -1.42
N VAL A 60 6.02 3.60 -1.17
CA VAL A 60 5.18 4.07 -0.08
C VAL A 60 3.98 4.80 -0.66
N ALA A 61 2.82 4.57 -0.06
CA ALA A 61 1.57 5.24 -0.37
C ALA A 61 1.04 5.97 0.88
N GLY A 62 -0.18 6.52 0.75
CA GLY A 62 -0.86 7.15 1.88
C GLY A 62 -0.20 8.46 2.33
N SER A 63 -0.53 8.88 3.56
CA SER A 63 -0.06 10.16 4.10
C SER A 63 1.44 10.17 4.37
N ALA A 64 2.05 9.03 4.69
CA ALA A 64 3.50 8.93 4.86
C ALA A 64 4.26 9.29 3.56
N LYS A 65 3.68 8.99 2.39
CA LYS A 65 4.29 9.35 1.10
C LYS A 65 4.28 10.85 0.86
N THR A 66 3.10 11.47 0.99
CA THR A 66 2.83 12.82 0.51
C THR A 66 2.85 13.88 1.61
N GLY A 67 2.90 13.47 2.88
CA GLY A 67 2.70 14.32 4.05
C GLY A 67 1.21 14.59 4.35
N HIS A 68 0.27 14.05 3.56
CA HIS A 68 -1.15 14.33 3.73
C HIS A 68 -2.05 13.18 3.26
N SER A 69 -3.06 12.84 4.06
CA SER A 69 -4.07 11.85 3.68
C SER A 69 -5.13 12.48 2.80
N PHE A 70 -5.16 12.12 1.51
CA PHE A 70 -6.18 12.61 0.57
C PHE A 70 -7.59 12.12 0.89
N HIS A 71 -7.72 11.01 1.62
CA HIS A 71 -9.02 10.48 2.01
C HIS A 71 -9.54 11.09 3.31
N LYS A 72 -8.66 11.38 4.27
CA LYS A 72 -9.04 11.89 5.61
C LYS A 72 -8.89 13.40 5.73
N GLY A 73 -8.18 14.06 4.81
CA GLY A 73 -7.87 15.49 4.91
C GLY A 73 -6.88 15.83 6.03
N THR A 74 -6.13 14.86 6.55
CA THR A 74 -5.24 15.04 7.70
C THR A 74 -3.77 14.99 7.32
N ALA A 75 -2.96 15.82 7.98
CA ALA A 75 -1.50 15.79 7.82
C ALA A 75 -0.90 14.51 8.41
N PHE A 76 0.23 14.09 7.84
CA PHE A 76 1.07 13.05 8.44
C PHE A 76 1.58 13.51 9.81
N LYS A 77 1.55 12.60 10.77
CA LYS A 77 2.06 12.82 12.13
C LYS A 77 2.88 11.61 12.56
N ALA A 78 4.15 11.83 12.88
CA ALA A 78 5.05 10.79 13.37
C ALA A 78 4.47 10.09 14.62
N GLY A 79 4.59 8.76 14.66
CA GLY A 79 4.09 7.90 15.73
C GLY A 79 2.57 7.73 15.75
N VAL A 80 1.82 8.42 14.88
CA VAL A 80 0.35 8.39 14.84
C VAL A 80 -0.20 7.97 13.48
N SER A 81 0.51 8.29 12.41
CA SER A 81 0.13 7.89 11.05
C SER A 81 0.74 6.53 10.70
N ASP A 82 0.00 5.75 9.92
CA ASP A 82 0.49 4.48 9.39
C ASP A 82 1.49 4.69 8.24
N LEU A 83 2.34 3.69 8.02
CA LEU A 83 3.12 3.53 6.80
C LEU A 83 2.44 2.51 5.89
N ASP A 84 1.86 3.00 4.79
CA ASP A 84 1.27 2.13 3.77
C ASP A 84 2.34 1.75 2.74
N VAL A 85 2.83 0.51 2.80
CA VAL A 85 3.79 -0.03 1.84
C VAL A 85 3.08 -0.67 0.64
N ALA A 86 3.58 -0.37 -0.55
CA ALA A 86 3.19 -1.03 -1.78
C ALA A 86 4.39 -1.83 -2.32
N ILE A 87 4.21 -3.14 -2.54
CA ILE A 87 5.20 -3.97 -3.24
C ILE A 87 4.70 -4.22 -4.65
N ILE A 88 5.43 -3.75 -5.66
CA ILE A 88 5.04 -3.86 -7.06
C ILE A 88 5.86 -4.97 -7.72
N ASP A 89 5.34 -6.19 -7.65
CA ASP A 89 6.00 -7.39 -8.17
C ASP A 89 4.95 -8.43 -8.59
N SER A 90 4.90 -8.75 -9.88
CA SER A 90 3.91 -9.69 -10.42
C SER A 90 4.14 -11.12 -9.94
N GLY A 91 5.39 -11.53 -9.71
CA GLY A 91 5.73 -12.86 -9.22
C GLY A 91 5.28 -13.08 -7.78
N LEU A 92 5.49 -12.10 -6.90
CA LEU A 92 4.97 -12.09 -5.54
C LEU A 92 3.43 -12.12 -5.54
N PHE A 93 2.81 -11.28 -6.37
CA PHE A 93 1.35 -11.23 -6.49
C PHE A 93 0.77 -12.59 -6.87
N LEU A 94 1.30 -13.21 -7.94
CA LEU A 94 0.81 -14.50 -8.44
C LEU A 94 1.01 -15.61 -7.40
N ARG A 95 2.17 -15.66 -6.76
CA ARG A 95 2.49 -16.66 -5.73
C ARG A 95 1.48 -16.66 -4.58
N TYR A 96 1.15 -15.47 -4.06
CA TYR A 96 0.16 -15.37 -2.99
C TYR A 96 -1.27 -15.64 -3.49
N MET A 97 -1.61 -15.26 -4.72
CA MET A 97 -2.91 -15.60 -5.31
C MET A 97 -3.08 -17.11 -5.50
N GLU A 98 -2.06 -17.81 -5.99
CA GLU A 98 -2.02 -19.27 -6.12
C GLU A 98 -2.13 -19.96 -4.75
N GLN A 99 -1.45 -19.43 -3.73
CA GLN A 99 -1.58 -19.92 -2.35
C GLN A 99 -3.02 -19.82 -1.86
N VAL A 100 -3.68 -18.66 -2.05
CA VAL A 100 -5.09 -18.49 -1.66
C VAL A 100 -6.00 -19.45 -2.42
N TYR A 101 -5.77 -19.63 -3.72
CA TYR A 101 -6.54 -20.57 -4.52
C TYR A 101 -6.42 -22.00 -3.97
N SER A 102 -5.21 -22.42 -3.58
CA SER A 102 -4.95 -23.72 -2.95
C SER A 102 -5.63 -23.85 -1.58
N ASP A 103 -5.42 -22.87 -0.69
CA ASP A 103 -5.97 -22.85 0.67
C ASP A 103 -7.51 -22.88 0.68
N ALA A 104 -8.14 -22.24 -0.32
CA ALA A 104 -9.59 -22.18 -0.47
C ALA A 104 -10.19 -23.33 -1.30
N ARG A 105 -9.39 -24.36 -1.63
CA ARG A 105 -9.80 -25.50 -2.47
C ARG A 105 -10.46 -25.05 -3.79
N GLY A 106 -9.79 -24.14 -4.50
CA GLY A 106 -10.31 -23.53 -5.72
C GLY A 106 -11.53 -22.65 -5.49
N TYR A 107 -11.59 -21.97 -4.33
CA TYR A 107 -12.72 -21.15 -3.86
C TYR A 107 -14.01 -21.92 -3.55
N SER A 108 -13.96 -23.26 -3.46
CA SER A 108 -15.09 -24.05 -2.97
C SER A 108 -15.24 -23.99 -1.44
N ASP A 109 -14.18 -23.62 -0.73
CA ASP A 109 -14.18 -23.41 0.72
C ASP A 109 -13.76 -21.99 1.08
N LEU A 110 -14.70 -21.23 1.64
CA LEU A 110 -14.52 -19.83 1.99
C LEU A 110 -14.46 -19.60 3.51
N THR A 111 -14.49 -20.67 4.31
CA THR A 111 -14.66 -20.59 5.77
C THR A 111 -13.51 -19.86 6.47
N ASN A 112 -12.30 -19.96 5.93
CA ASN A 112 -11.10 -19.36 6.50
C ASN A 112 -10.88 -17.90 6.07
N PHE A 113 -11.68 -17.34 5.17
CA PHE A 113 -11.60 -15.91 4.88
C PHE A 113 -12.00 -15.10 6.12
N PRO A 114 -11.33 -13.96 6.38
CA PRO A 114 -11.62 -13.14 7.54
C PRO A 114 -13.06 -12.63 7.51
N ASN A 115 -13.65 -12.44 8.68
CA ASN A 115 -14.98 -11.87 8.83
C ASN A 115 -14.90 -10.48 9.47
N SER A 116 -15.80 -9.59 9.07
CA SER A 116 -16.03 -8.30 9.74
C SER A 116 -17.52 -8.16 10.02
N LYS A 117 -17.87 -7.95 11.30
CA LYS A 117 -19.27 -7.84 11.77
C LYS A 117 -20.18 -8.99 11.29
N GLY A 118 -19.63 -10.21 11.26
CA GLY A 118 -20.35 -11.42 10.83
C GLY A 118 -20.40 -11.66 9.32
N CYS A 119 -19.85 -10.76 8.49
CA CYS A 119 -19.79 -10.92 7.04
C CYS A 119 -18.39 -11.33 6.60
N SER A 120 -18.31 -12.34 5.72
CA SER A 120 -17.05 -12.73 5.08
C SER A 120 -16.49 -11.61 4.23
N LEU A 121 -15.18 -11.40 4.32
CA LEU A 121 -14.43 -10.44 3.52
C LEU A 121 -13.97 -11.03 2.16
N PHE A 122 -14.45 -12.22 1.78
CA PHE A 122 -14.13 -12.82 0.49
C PHE A 122 -14.49 -11.92 -0.70
N GLU A 123 -15.64 -11.26 -0.67
CA GLU A 123 -16.03 -10.32 -1.74
C GLU A 123 -15.06 -9.12 -1.81
N SER A 124 -14.62 -8.61 -0.66
CA SER A 124 -13.57 -7.58 -0.63
C SER A 124 -12.25 -8.09 -1.22
N TYR A 125 -11.85 -9.33 -0.88
CA TYR A 125 -10.67 -9.96 -1.47
C TYR A 125 -10.78 -9.99 -3.00
N LYS A 126 -11.88 -10.51 -3.57
CA LYS A 126 -12.10 -10.54 -5.03
C LYS A 126 -12.04 -9.15 -5.64
N ASP A 127 -12.68 -8.18 -5.02
CA ASP A 127 -12.70 -6.79 -5.49
C ASP A 127 -11.31 -6.17 -5.59
N TYR A 128 -10.42 -6.48 -4.64
CA TYR A 128 -9.03 -6.02 -4.68
C TYR A 128 -8.24 -6.76 -5.76
N ILE A 129 -8.41 -8.08 -5.89
CA ILE A 129 -7.75 -8.87 -6.94
C ILE A 129 -8.15 -8.37 -8.34
N ALA A 130 -9.43 -8.08 -8.57
CA ALA A 130 -9.91 -7.51 -9.84
C ALA A 130 -9.31 -6.11 -10.15
N LYS A 131 -8.80 -5.42 -9.13
CA LYS A 131 -8.09 -4.13 -9.25
C LYS A 131 -6.57 -4.31 -9.35
N GLY A 132 -6.07 -5.53 -9.44
CA GLY A 132 -4.63 -5.85 -9.47
C GLY A 132 -3.92 -5.54 -8.15
N ILE A 133 -4.65 -5.64 -7.03
CA ILE A 133 -4.15 -5.37 -5.68
C ILE A 133 -4.37 -6.62 -4.82
N PHE A 134 -3.32 -7.13 -4.19
CA PHE A 134 -3.40 -8.20 -3.21
C PHE A 134 -3.26 -7.59 -1.83
N ARG A 135 -4.22 -7.89 -0.95
CA ARG A 135 -4.26 -7.41 0.44
C ARG A 135 -4.09 -8.62 1.37
N PRO A 136 -2.90 -8.83 1.98
CA PRO A 136 -2.67 -10.00 2.84
C PRO A 136 -3.60 -10.07 4.04
N ASP A 137 -4.13 -8.94 4.51
CA ASP A 137 -5.14 -8.91 5.57
C ASP A 137 -6.51 -9.49 5.14
N LEU A 138 -6.77 -9.63 3.83
CA LEU A 138 -8.00 -10.20 3.28
C LEU A 138 -7.87 -11.65 2.84
N MET A 139 -6.68 -12.23 2.86
CA MET A 139 -6.47 -13.63 2.50
C MET A 139 -6.98 -14.59 3.59
N PRO A 140 -7.24 -15.87 3.28
CA PRO A 140 -7.62 -16.87 4.28
C PRO A 140 -6.63 -16.95 5.45
N ALA A 141 -7.13 -17.28 6.63
CA ALA A 141 -6.29 -17.65 7.75
C ALA A 141 -5.45 -18.89 7.40
N GLY A 142 -4.17 -18.84 7.73
CA GLY A 142 -3.20 -19.89 7.40
C GLY A 142 -1.77 -19.43 7.67
N ASN A 143 -0.80 -20.32 7.42
CA ASN A 143 0.61 -20.07 7.70
C ASN A 143 1.15 -18.84 6.96
N SER A 144 0.86 -18.72 5.66
CA SER A 144 1.34 -17.59 4.85
C SER A 144 0.82 -16.24 5.36
N ARG A 145 -0.45 -16.17 5.79
CA ARG A 145 -1.01 -14.96 6.39
C ARG A 145 -0.37 -14.65 7.74
N ALA A 146 -0.17 -15.68 8.57
CA ALA A 146 0.48 -15.53 9.87
C ALA A 146 1.92 -15.03 9.74
N GLU A 147 2.69 -15.56 8.77
CA GLU A 147 4.06 -15.12 8.49
C GLU A 147 4.11 -13.64 8.10
N VAL A 148 3.25 -13.20 7.17
CA VAL A 148 3.17 -11.79 6.76
C VAL A 148 2.78 -10.91 7.95
N ASN A 149 1.75 -11.30 8.71
CA ASN A 149 1.29 -10.54 9.88
C ASN A 149 2.39 -10.44 10.95
N ASN A 150 3.10 -11.53 11.24
CA ASN A 150 4.18 -11.55 12.23
C ASN A 150 5.35 -10.66 11.79
N PHE A 151 5.72 -10.72 10.52
CA PHE A 151 6.76 -9.89 9.96
C PHE A 151 6.41 -8.40 10.06
N PHE A 152 5.22 -7.99 9.58
CA PHE A 152 4.80 -6.59 9.64
C PHE A 152 4.47 -6.10 11.06
N GLY A 153 4.00 -6.98 11.95
CA GLY A 153 3.84 -6.67 13.37
C GLY A 153 5.17 -6.36 14.05
N THR A 154 6.19 -7.19 13.79
CA THR A 154 7.56 -6.94 14.27
C THR A 154 8.14 -5.67 13.68
N LEU A 155 7.97 -5.46 12.37
CA LEU A 155 8.44 -4.27 11.69
C LEU A 155 7.76 -3.01 12.25
N SER A 156 6.45 -3.05 12.49
CA SER A 156 5.70 -1.96 13.11
C SER A 156 6.24 -1.63 14.50
N ALA A 157 6.42 -2.64 15.35
CA ALA A 157 6.92 -2.46 16.71
C ALA A 157 8.30 -1.78 16.74
N LYS A 158 9.22 -2.19 15.84
CA LYS A 158 10.56 -1.58 15.72
C LYS A 158 10.54 -0.13 15.23
N ASN A 159 9.45 0.30 14.59
CA ASN A 159 9.32 1.60 13.94
C ASN A 159 8.25 2.49 14.58
N GLY A 160 7.79 2.13 15.79
CA GLY A 160 6.68 2.78 16.49
C GLY A 160 6.87 4.28 16.76
N ALA A 161 8.13 4.74 16.83
CA ALA A 161 8.43 6.16 16.99
C ALA A 161 8.00 7.01 15.77
N LEU A 162 7.99 6.42 14.58
CA LEU A 162 7.67 7.11 13.33
C LEU A 162 6.30 6.73 12.79
N PHE A 163 5.85 5.48 13.00
CA PHE A 163 4.58 4.99 12.46
C PHE A 163 3.78 4.21 13.50
N SER A 164 2.45 4.39 13.53
CA SER A 164 1.55 3.61 14.39
C SER A 164 1.47 2.15 13.95
N SER A 165 1.45 1.91 12.65
CA SER A 165 1.51 0.58 12.04
C SER A 165 2.18 0.65 10.67
N ILE A 166 2.72 -0.47 10.21
CA ILE A 166 3.23 -0.65 8.85
C ILE A 166 2.35 -1.70 8.17
N ASN A 167 1.61 -1.27 7.16
CA ASN A 167 0.69 -2.10 6.39
C ASN A 167 1.24 -2.36 5.00
N VAL A 168 0.78 -3.42 4.34
CA VAL A 168 1.26 -3.77 3.00
C VAL A 168 0.12 -4.12 2.05
N ALA A 169 0.29 -3.77 0.78
CA ALA A 169 -0.45 -4.32 -0.34
C ALA A 169 0.52 -4.70 -1.46
N PHE A 170 0.26 -5.80 -2.16
CA PHE A 170 1.02 -6.17 -3.35
C PHE A 170 0.27 -5.71 -4.58
N TYR A 171 0.99 -5.20 -5.56
CA TYR A 171 0.43 -4.71 -6.81
C TYR A 171 1.00 -5.54 -7.95
N PHE A 172 0.12 -5.99 -8.83
CA PHE A 172 0.53 -6.80 -9.97
C PHE A 172 1.46 -6.04 -10.93
N SER A 173 1.27 -4.72 -11.06
CA SER A 173 2.12 -3.85 -11.88
C SER A 173 2.03 -2.39 -11.45
N HIS A 174 2.98 -1.58 -11.94
CA HIS A 174 2.96 -0.13 -11.76
C HIS A 174 1.64 0.50 -12.24
N SER A 175 1.04 -0.02 -13.31
CA SER A 175 -0.23 0.50 -13.83
C SER A 175 -1.37 0.38 -12.81
N PHE A 176 -1.49 -0.75 -12.12
CA PHE A 176 -2.51 -0.94 -11.08
C PHE A 176 -2.25 -0.05 -9.86
N PHE A 177 -0.99 0.09 -9.46
CA PHE A 177 -0.59 0.99 -8.38
C PHE A 177 -0.93 2.44 -8.71
N GLU A 178 -0.48 2.95 -9.86
CA GLU A 178 -0.77 4.31 -10.34
C GLU A 178 -2.27 4.57 -10.46
N LYS A 179 -3.06 3.59 -10.94
CA LYS A 179 -4.52 3.72 -11.04
C LYS A 179 -5.16 3.91 -9.67
N LYS A 180 -4.70 3.17 -8.65
CA LYS A 180 -5.18 3.34 -7.27
C LYS A 180 -4.81 4.73 -6.72
N GLN A 181 -3.59 5.20 -6.93
CA GLN A 181 -3.15 6.51 -6.47
C GLN A 181 -3.84 7.66 -7.20
N ARG A 182 -4.10 7.51 -8.50
CA ARG A 182 -4.91 8.44 -9.30
C ARG A 182 -6.28 8.67 -8.67
N SER A 183 -6.95 7.63 -8.19
CA SER A 183 -8.26 7.78 -7.53
C SER A 183 -8.17 8.64 -6.27
N ALA A 184 -7.10 8.50 -5.47
CA ALA A 184 -6.89 9.31 -4.28
C ALA A 184 -6.60 10.79 -4.65
N ILE A 185 -5.76 11.04 -5.66
CA ILE A 185 -5.48 12.40 -6.16
C ILE A 185 -6.77 13.05 -6.67
N LYS A 186 -7.61 12.31 -7.40
CA LYS A 186 -8.87 12.82 -7.92
C LYS A 186 -9.80 13.27 -6.77
N ILE A 187 -9.94 12.46 -5.73
CA ILE A 187 -10.73 12.81 -4.53
C ILE A 187 -10.23 14.10 -3.88
N PHE A 188 -8.91 14.23 -3.70
CA PHE A 188 -8.32 15.46 -3.17
C PHE A 188 -8.65 16.69 -4.03
N LEU A 189 -8.47 16.59 -5.34
CA LEU A 189 -8.69 17.70 -6.27
C LEU A 189 -10.17 18.09 -6.46
N GLU A 190 -11.10 17.16 -6.22
CA GLU A 190 -12.55 17.40 -6.24
C GLU A 190 -13.05 17.92 -4.90
N GLY A 191 -12.46 17.49 -3.78
CA GLY A 191 -12.76 18.00 -2.44
C GLY A 191 -12.33 19.45 -2.20
N GLU A 192 -11.36 19.98 -2.96
CA GLU A 192 -10.99 21.41 -2.95
C GLU A 192 -11.98 22.32 -3.71
N VAL A 193 -13.03 21.77 -4.35
CA VAL A 193 -14.02 22.54 -5.13
C VAL A 193 -15.27 22.90 -4.29
N LEU A 194 -15.27 22.61 -2.98
CA LEU A 194 -16.32 22.99 -2.03
C LEU A 194 -15.82 24.08 -1.07
#